data_AF-A0A968MMS7-F1
#
_entry.id   AF-A0A968MMS7-F1
#
_cell.length_a   1.000
_cell.length_b   1.000
_cell.length_c   1.000
_cell.angle_alpha   90.00
_cell.angle_beta   90.00
_cell.angle_gamma   90.00
#
_symmetry.space_group_name_H-M   'P 1'
#
loop_
_entity.id
_entity.type
_entity.pdbx_description
1 polymer ?
#
loop_
_entity_poly.entity_id
_entity_poly.type
_entity_poly.pdbx_seq_one_letter_code
_entity_poly.pdbx_strand_id
1 'polypeptide(L)' 'MSRILLVEDEAAIAELLALNLRHAGHQVVLAADAQ' A
#
# COMPACT_ATOMS: atom_id res chain seq x y z
N MET A 1 -6.43 -3.88 -13.56
CA MET A 1 -6.24 -2.82 -12.54
C MET A 1 -6.99 -3.22 -11.30
N SER A 2 -6.26 -3.56 -10.24
CA SER A 2 -6.84 -4.07 -8.98
C SER A 2 -6.72 -3.02 -7.89
N ARG A 3 -7.72 -2.95 -7.00
CA ARG A 3 -7.71 -2.10 -5.81
C ARG A 3 -7.21 -2.92 -4.62
N ILE A 4 -6.14 -2.45 -3.98
CA ILE A 4 -5.42 -3.15 -2.90
C ILE A 4 -5.50 -2.30 -1.63
N LEU A 5 -5.91 -2.91 -0.53
CA LEU A 5 -5.71 -2.38 0.83
C LEU A 5 -4.37 -2.90 1.33
N LEU A 6 -3.46 -1.99 1.64
CA LEU A 6 -2.16 -2.28 2.23
C LEU A 6 -2.20 -1.81 3.69
N VAL A 7 -2.08 -2.75 4.62
CA VAL A 7 -2.04 -2.50 6.06
C VAL A 7 -0.62 -2.72 6.53
N GLU A 8 0.06 -1.67 6.96
CA GLU A 8 1.47 -1.72 7.41
C GLU A 8 1.68 -0.68 8.51
N ASP A 9 2.30 -1.10 9.61
CA ASP A 9 2.55 -0.28 10.80
C ASP A 9 3.80 0.60 10.64
N GLU A 10 4.77 0.17 9.83
CA GLU A 10 5.98 0.93 9.53
C GLU A 10 5.83 1.77 8.25
N ALA A 11 5.87 3.09 8.40
CA ALA A 11 5.67 4.04 7.30
C ALA A 11 6.67 3.86 6.14
N ALA A 12 7.94 3.58 6.43
CA ALA A 12 8.97 3.40 5.41
C ALA A 12 8.69 2.17 4.52
N ILE A 13 8.19 1.08 5.13
CA ILE A 13 7.81 -0.15 4.41
C ILE A 13 6.54 0.11 3.59
N ALA A 14 5.53 0.73 4.20
CA ALA A 14 4.26 1.06 3.55
C ALA A 14 4.46 1.89 2.26
N GLU A 15 5.34 2.89 2.32
CA GLU A 15 5.68 3.74 1.17
C GLU A 15 6.39 2.97 0.05
N LEU A 16 7.37 2.13 0.40
CA LEU A 16 8.10 1.31 -0.57
C LEU A 16 7.17 0.34 -1.31
N LEU A 17 6.29 -0.35 -0.58
CA LEU A 17 5.31 -1.27 -1.16
C LEU A 17 4.29 -0.53 -2.02
N ALA A 18 3.74 0.59 -1.53
CA ALA A 18 2.80 1.41 -2.28
C ALA A 18 3.40 1.96 -3.58
N LEU A 19 4.65 2.40 -3.56
CA LEU A 19 5.37 2.86 -4.76
C LEU A 19 5.43 1.74 -5.82
N ASN A 20 5.87 0.55 -5.44
CA ASN A 20 6.00 -0.58 -6.36
C ASN A 20 4.64 -1.04 -6.90
N LEU A 21 3.62 -1.14 -6.04
CA LEU A 21 2.27 -1.53 -6.46
C LEU A 21 1.64 -0.49 -7.41
N ARG A 22 1.87 0.81 -7.17
CA ARG A 22 1.43 1.87 -8.08
C ARG A 22 2.18 1.82 -9.41
N HIS A 23 3.49 1.56 -9.41
CA HIS A 23 4.26 1.33 -10.63
C HIS A 23 3.77 0.12 -11.44
N ALA A 24 3.28 -0.93 -10.77
CA ALA A 24 2.63 -2.07 -11.41
C ALA A 24 1.19 -1.80 -11.89
N GLY A 25 0.68 -0.57 -11.72
CA GLY A 25 -0.65 -0.16 -12.19
C GLY A 25 -1.80 -0.54 -11.24
N HIS A 26 -1.51 -0.80 -9.96
CA HIS A 26 -2.53 -1.02 -8.93
C HIS A 26 -2.95 0.28 -8.25
N GLN A 27 -4.21 0.33 -7.81
CA GLN A 27 -4.69 1.39 -6.93
C GLN A 27 -4.53 0.95 -5.48
N VAL A 28 -3.69 1.66 -4.73
CA VAL A 28 -3.34 1.30 -3.34
C VAL A 28 -4.02 2.26 -2.36
N VAL A 29 -4.69 1.68 -1.36
CA VAL A 29 -5.19 2.37 -0.16
C VAL A 29 -4.32 1.93 1.03
N LEU A 30 -3.80 2.89 1.78
CA LEU A 30 -2.97 2.64 2.96
C LEU A 30 -3.83 2.66 4.22
N ALA A 31 -3.55 1.74 5.15
CA ALA A 31 -4.01 1.79 6.53
C ALA A 31 -2.81 1.50 7.45
N ALA A 32 -2.74 2.18 8.60
CA ALA A 32 -1.67 1.98 9.58
C ALA A 32 -1.93 0.77 10.49
N ASP A 33 -3.19 0.34 10.57
CA ASP A 33 -3.67 -0.77 11.39
C ASP A 33 -4.95 -1.35 10.78
N ALA A 34 -5.45 -2.42 11.41
CA ALA A 34 -6.62 -3.17 10.94
C ALA A 34 -7.90 -2.86 11.75
N GLN A 35 -7.93 -1.77 12.54
CA GLN A 35 -9.08 -1.42 13.38
C GLN A 35 -10.22 -0.74 12.61
#